data_AF-A0A4V0XGM7-F1
#
_entry.id   AF-A0A4V0XGM7-F1
#
_cell.length_a   1.000
_cell.length_b   1.000
_cell.length_c   1.000
_cell.angle_alpha   90.00
_cell.angle_beta   90.00
_cell.angle_gamma   90.00
#
_symmetry.space_group_name_H-M   'P 1'
#
loop_
_entity.id
_entity.type
_entity.pdbx_description
1 polymer ?
#
loop_
_entity_poly.entity_id
_entity_poly.type
_entity_poly.pdbx_seq_one_letter_code
_entity_poly.pdbx_strand_id
1 'polypeptide(L)'
;MRYTQKIRAAGFVISIDGDSFLVSPSEQLTNEQREYLRANRDLIIGELETFEERAAIMEFDAGFSRDEAEKLAIVTIPFGG
;
A
#
# COMPACT_ATOMS: atom_id res chain seq x y z
N MET A 1 -8.02 9.96 5.66
CA MET A 1 -6.87 9.94 4.72
C MET A 1 -6.05 8.70 5.03
N ARG A 2 -5.86 7.78 4.08
CA ARG A 2 -5.20 6.47 4.30
C ARG A 2 -3.70 6.62 4.59
N TYR A 3 -3.11 5.71 5.37
CA TYR A 3 -1.68 5.76 5.70
C TYR A 3 -0.83 5.57 4.45
N THR A 4 -1.21 4.59 3.65
CA THR A 4 -0.53 4.27 2.38
C THR A 4 -0.53 5.44 1.40
N GLN A 5 -1.61 6.24 1.35
CA GLN A 5 -1.71 7.44 0.52
C GLN A 5 -0.81 8.57 1.03
N LYS A 6 -0.71 8.79 2.34
CA LYS A 6 0.18 9.81 2.91
C LYS A 6 1.64 9.53 2.57
N ILE A 7 2.05 8.27 2.67
CA ILE A 7 3.44 7.85 2.42
C ILE A 7 3.76 8.04 0.92
N ARG A 8 2.85 7.65 0.03
CA ARG A 8 2.99 7.86 -1.42
C ARG A 8 2.96 9.33 -1.83
N ALA A 9 2.09 10.14 -1.22
CA ALA A 9 2.05 11.58 -1.45
C ALA A 9 3.34 12.28 -1.01
N ALA A 10 4.03 11.72 0.00
CA ALA A 10 5.36 12.16 0.42
C ALA A 10 6.48 11.66 -0.52
N GLY A 11 6.15 10.96 -1.61
CA GLY A 11 7.12 10.51 -2.62
C GLY A 11 7.71 9.12 -2.34
N PHE A 12 7.18 8.39 -1.36
CA PHE A 12 7.70 7.07 -0.99
C PHE A 12 6.81 5.95 -1.54
N VAL A 13 7.44 4.96 -2.15
CA VAL A 13 6.82 3.70 -2.53
C VAL A 13 6.81 2.77 -1.32
N ILE A 14 5.70 2.08 -1.10
CA ILE A 14 5.57 1.07 -0.05
C ILE A 14 5.05 -0.25 -0.63
N SER A 15 5.61 -1.34 -0.13
CA SER A 15 5.28 -2.72 -0.52
C SER A 15 5.34 -3.62 0.72
N ILE A 16 4.58 -4.71 0.72
CA ILE A 16 4.75 -5.79 1.71
C ILE A 16 5.76 -6.81 1.15
N ASP A 17 6.61 -7.31 2.04
CA ASP A 17 7.48 -8.47 1.83
C ASP A 17 7.31 -9.40 3.04
N GLY A 18 6.37 -10.34 2.92
CA GLY A 18 5.95 -11.22 4.02
C GLY A 18 5.37 -10.43 5.20
N ASP A 19 5.93 -10.58 6.39
CA ASP A 19 5.51 -9.84 7.58
C ASP A 19 6.07 -8.41 7.65
N SER A 20 6.94 -8.00 6.73
CA SER A 20 7.59 -6.70 6.75
C SER A 20 7.04 -5.78 5.66
N PHE A 21 6.99 -4.48 5.92
CA PHE A 21 6.72 -3.49 4.87
C PHE A 21 8.04 -2.79 4.50
N LEU A 22 8.28 -2.70 3.20
CA LEU A 22 9.40 -2.00 2.59
C LEU A 22 8.96 -0.60 2.20
N VAL A 23 9.85 0.37 2.40
CA VAL A 23 9.65 1.77 1.97
C VAL A 23 10.85 2.19 1.13
N SER A 24 10.61 2.74 -0.05
CA SER A 24 11.64 3.19 -0.97
C SER A 24 11.34 4.58 -1.53
N PRO A 25 12.30 5.52 -1.59
CA PRO A 25 13.67 5.40 -1.10
C PRO A 25 13.75 5.56 0.44
N SER A 26 14.28 4.55 1.14
CA SER A 26 14.40 4.57 2.61
C SER A 26 15.44 5.57 3.13
N GLU A 27 16.37 5.99 2.28
CA GLU A 27 17.41 6.99 2.59
C GLU A 27 16.82 8.38 2.81
N GLN A 28 15.69 8.69 2.17
CA GLN A 28 15.01 9.97 2.33
C GLN A 28 14.07 10.01 3.55
N LEU A 29 13.93 8.89 4.28
CA LEU A 29 13.12 8.85 5.49
C LEU A 29 13.79 9.65 6.60
N THR A 30 13.08 10.67 7.10
CA THR A 30 13.46 11.38 8.32
C THR A 30 13.17 10.51 9.55
N ASN A 31 13.77 10.84 10.70
CA ASN A 31 13.49 10.11 11.94
C ASN A 31 12.02 10.20 12.34
N GLU A 32 11.39 11.36 12.18
CA GLU A 32 9.96 11.56 12.42
C GLU A 32 9.09 10.67 11.52
N GLN A 33 9.45 10.55 10.23
CA GLN A 33 8.75 9.65 9.30
C GLN A 33 8.94 8.18 9.69
N ARG A 34 10.15 7.78 10.11
CA ARG A 34 10.39 6.42 10.61
C ARG A 34 9.58 6.11 11.86
N GLU A 35 9.48 7.05 12.79
CA GLU A 35 8.66 6.88 13.99
C GLU A 35 7.17 6.81 13.65
N TYR A 36 6.68 7.66 12.74
CA TYR A 36 5.32 7.58 12.24
C TYR A 36 5.01 6.23 11.60
N LEU A 37 5.92 5.72 10.75
CA LEU A 37 5.78 4.41 10.11
C LEU A 37 5.79 3.27 11.12
N ARG A 38 6.64 3.33 12.16
CA ARG A 38 6.69 2.33 13.23
C ARG A 38 5.44 2.37 14.12
N ALA A 39 5.00 3.55 14.52
CA ALA A 39 3.84 3.73 15.38
C ALA A 39 2.54 3.28 14.72
N ASN A 40 2.47 3.33 13.38
CA ASN A 40 1.29 2.95 12.61
C ASN A 40 1.53 1.68 11.78
N ARG A 41 2.57 0.89 12.09
CA ARG A 41 3.00 -0.28 11.32
C ARG A 41 1.84 -1.24 11.06
N ASP A 42 1.14 -1.65 12.11
CA ASP A 42 0.09 -2.67 11.99
C ASP A 42 -1.10 -2.19 11.16
N LEU A 43 -1.41 -0.88 11.24
CA LEU A 43 -2.43 -0.25 10.40
C LEU A 43 -2.00 -0.18 8.93
N ILE A 44 -0.72 0.14 8.67
CA ILE A 44 -0.17 0.19 7.31
C ILE A 44 -0.18 -1.21 6.69
N ILE A 45 0.23 -2.23 7.44
CA ILE A 45 0.23 -3.63 6.98
C ILE A 45 -1.21 -4.07 6.70
N GLY A 46 -2.15 -3.86 7.62
CA GLY A 46 -3.55 -4.23 7.37
C GLY A 46 -4.16 -3.51 6.16
N GLU A 47 -3.83 -2.24 5.93
CA GLU A 47 -4.25 -1.54 4.70
C GLU A 47 -3.63 -2.17 3.44
N LEU A 48 -2.35 -2.52 3.47
CA LEU A 48 -1.65 -3.12 2.34
C LEU A 48 -2.13 -4.55 2.03
N GLU A 49 -2.37 -5.39 3.05
CA GLU A 49 -2.96 -6.72 2.88
C GLU A 49 -4.35 -6.64 2.26
N THR A 50 -5.17 -5.67 2.71
CA THR A 50 -6.48 -5.40 2.10
C THR A 50 -6.35 -5.01 0.61
N PHE A 51 -5.28 -4.31 0.22
CA PHE A 51 -5.03 -4.00 -1.18
C PHE A 51 -4.57 -5.22 -1.98
N GLU A 52 -3.70 -6.06 -1.43
CA GLU A 52 -3.25 -7.30 -2.09
C GLU A 52 -4.42 -8.27 -2.31
N GLU A 53 -5.28 -8.46 -1.30
CA GLU A 53 -6.47 -9.32 -1.45
C GLU A 53 -7.40 -8.79 -2.56
N ARG A 54 -7.58 -7.48 -2.63
CA ARG A 54 -8.38 -6.85 -3.72
C ARG A 54 -7.70 -6.97 -5.08
N ALA A 55 -6.37 -6.85 -5.14
CA ALA A 55 -5.62 -7.08 -6.37
C ALA A 55 -5.78 -8.53 -6.83
N ALA A 56 -5.69 -9.50 -5.92
CA ALA A 56 -5.89 -10.91 -6.22
C ALA A 56 -7.31 -11.21 -6.74
N ILE A 57 -8.34 -10.58 -6.16
CA ILE A 57 -9.72 -10.68 -6.67
C ILE A 57 -9.82 -10.10 -8.10
N MET A 58 -9.22 -8.93 -8.36
CA MET A 58 -9.23 -8.32 -9.70
C MET A 58 -8.44 -9.12 -10.74
N GLU A 59 -7.33 -9.73 -10.35
CA GLU A 59 -6.54 -10.64 -11.19
C GLU A 59 -7.37 -11.87 -11.60
N PHE A 60 -8.11 -12.45 -10.64
CA PHE A 60 -8.86 -13.68 -10.86
C PHE A 60 -10.20 -13.46 -11.59
N ASP A 61 -11.01 -12.48 -11.19
CA ASP A 61 -12.37 -12.29 -11.70
C ASP A 61 -12.44 -11.41 -12.96
N ALA A 62 -11.53 -10.45 -13.12
CA ALA A 62 -11.58 -9.48 -14.21
C ALA A 62 -10.52 -9.70 -15.29
N GLY A 63 -9.64 -10.71 -15.12
CA GLY A 63 -8.61 -11.06 -16.10
C GLY A 63 -7.53 -9.99 -16.27
N PHE A 64 -7.36 -9.12 -15.28
CA PHE A 64 -6.29 -8.13 -15.27
C PHE A 64 -4.95 -8.81 -15.05
N SER A 65 -3.92 -8.31 -15.72
CA SER A 65 -2.56 -8.71 -15.40
C SER A 65 -2.17 -8.19 -14.01
N ARG A 66 -1.31 -8.92 -13.27
CA ARG A 66 -0.92 -8.58 -11.88
C ARG A 66 -0.50 -7.11 -11.70
N ASP A 67 0.23 -6.55 -12.66
CA ASP A 67 0.67 -5.15 -12.64
C ASP A 67 -0.51 -4.15 -12.73
N GLU A 68 -1.55 -4.50 -13.50
CA GLU A 68 -2.78 -3.71 -13.61
C GLU A 68 -3.67 -3.86 -12.38
N ALA A 69 -3.80 -5.09 -11.87
CA ALA A 69 -4.56 -5.37 -10.66
C ALA A 69 -3.96 -4.65 -9.44
N GLU A 70 -2.63 -4.63 -9.29
CA GLU A 70 -1.94 -3.88 -8.23
C GLU A 70 -2.22 -2.37 -8.37
N LYS A 71 -2.03 -1.78 -9.57
CA LYS A 71 -2.32 -0.36 -9.83
C LYS A 71 -3.78 0.01 -9.55
N LEU A 72 -4.73 -0.84 -9.91
CA LEU A 72 -6.16 -0.60 -9.70
C LEU A 72 -6.58 -0.81 -8.25
N ALA A 73 -6.04 -1.81 -7.55
CA ALA A 73 -6.30 -1.98 -6.12
C ALA A 73 -5.89 -0.74 -5.31
N ILE A 74 -4.78 -0.11 -5.72
CA ILE A 74 -4.26 1.14 -5.16
C ILE A 74 -5.19 2.34 -5.45
N VAL A 75 -5.69 2.48 -6.67
CA VAL A 75 -6.49 3.64 -7.13
C VAL A 75 -7.97 3.53 -6.76
N THR A 76 -8.50 2.33 -6.63
CA THR A 76 -9.94 2.10 -6.43
C THR A 76 -10.34 2.46 -4.99
N ILE A 77 -10.73 3.73 -4.83
CA ILE A 77 -11.73 4.20 -3.86
C ILE A 77 -12.93 3.26 -3.99
N PRO A 78 -13.57 2.80 -2.89
CA PRO A 78 -14.78 2.00 -3.02
C PRO A 78 -15.75 2.74 -3.94
N PHE A 79 -16.20 2.09 -5.01
CA PHE A 79 -17.49 2.42 -5.62
C PHE A 79 -18.56 2.08 -4.58
N GLY A 80 -18.71 2.99 -3.62
CA GLY A 80 -19.90 3.11 -2.79
C GLY A 80 -20.82 4.08 -3.51
N GLY A 81 -21.78 3.51 -4.24
CA GLY A 81 -22.99 4.13 -4.74
C GLY A 81 -24.07 3.07 -4.70
#